data_AF-G4YFZ5-F1
#
_entry.id   AF-G4YFZ5-F1
#
_cell.length_a   1.000
_cell.length_b   1.000
_cell.length_c   1.000
_cell.angle_alpha   90.00
_cell.angle_beta   90.00
_cell.angle_gamma   90.00
#
_symmetry.space_group_name_H-M   'P 1'
#
loop_
_entity.id
_entity.type
_entity.pdbx_description
1 polymer ?
#
loop_
_entity_poly.entity_id
_entity_poly.type
_entity_poly.pdbx_seq_one_letter_code
_entity_poly.pdbx_strand_id
1 'polypeptide(L)'
;MFVRTETAFAYTKLFSVCKQRCQECFGVTLDLQFGSLDHSTSNANTFQTVWSEIKLLDCWPHLDRNARKKKALLAECDRYNNIIKPQLDYLSQSRSKQQFEALSALITQNWDEFGEGEYAAWLDTEYLTEPWHPWFYTASDVPGIIPNQNPIESHHHSIKTTTVNQLRASTGHVLASTLPKILVECAMEIGSESIQHFAAGPVSAEVLEAGVLLCNDDNHFPTHKCRAIRNIQTYYFNQRYYIVRDDNVHGLKVNASRTKTYESSLSGSLKDDEIVENVQLRYLSLHKVTVLDRLPYEHDWNSPLWSLEEINTISSEHFGCYELGTE
;
A
#
# COMPACT_ATOMS: atom_id res chain seq x y z
N MET A 1 -6.03 -16.01 15.87
CA MET A 1 -5.06 -17.08 15.56
C MET A 1 -4.61 -17.77 16.84
N PHE A 2 -4.45 -19.09 16.79
CA PHE A 2 -4.41 -20.03 17.92
C PHE A 2 -3.10 -20.05 18.71
N VAL A 3 -2.59 -18.89 19.12
CA VAL A 3 -1.46 -18.82 20.05
C VAL A 3 -1.96 -18.37 21.41
N ARG A 4 -1.81 -19.25 22.41
CA ARG A 4 -2.20 -18.98 23.80
C ARG A 4 -1.33 -17.88 24.44
N THR A 5 -0.17 -17.62 23.84
CA THR A 5 0.82 -16.67 24.31
C THR A 5 1.44 -15.98 23.09
N GLU A 6 1.42 -14.64 23.08
CA GLU A 6 2.01 -13.82 22.01
C GLU A 6 3.53 -13.73 22.21
N THR A 7 4.24 -14.82 21.90
CA THR A 7 5.70 -14.88 22.00
C THR A 7 6.30 -15.21 20.64
N ALA A 8 7.51 -14.70 20.38
CA ALA A 8 8.25 -15.01 19.16
C ALA A 8 8.39 -16.53 18.96
N PHE A 9 8.65 -17.30 20.03
CA PHE A 9 8.69 -18.77 19.96
C PHE A 9 7.39 -19.37 19.40
N ALA A 10 6.24 -18.90 19.90
CA ALA A 10 4.96 -19.46 19.55
C ALA A 10 4.55 -19.09 18.11
N TYR A 11 4.82 -17.85 17.68
CA TYR A 11 4.63 -17.44 16.29
C TYR A 11 5.58 -18.15 15.33
N THR A 12 6.87 -18.32 15.69
CA THR A 12 7.83 -19.05 14.87
C THR A 12 7.37 -20.48 14.66
N LYS A 13 6.88 -21.15 15.70
CA LYS A 13 6.34 -22.50 15.55
C LYS A 13 5.11 -22.54 14.64
N LEU A 14 4.20 -21.58 14.78
CA LEU A 14 3.03 -21.46 13.91
C LEU A 14 3.45 -21.30 12.44
N PHE A 15 4.32 -20.35 12.15
CA PHE A 15 4.76 -20.04 10.78
C PHE A 15 5.55 -21.19 10.16
N SER A 16 6.44 -21.83 10.92
CA SER A 16 7.15 -23.04 10.43
C SER A 16 6.18 -24.17 10.11
N VAL A 17 5.15 -24.39 10.94
CA VAL A 17 4.13 -25.40 10.67
C VAL A 17 3.32 -25.03 9.43
N CYS A 18 2.92 -23.77 9.26
CA CYS A 18 2.26 -23.33 8.03
C CYS A 18 3.12 -23.60 6.79
N LYS A 19 4.40 -23.20 6.80
CA LYS A 19 5.35 -23.45 5.70
C LYS A 19 5.48 -24.94 5.37
N GLN A 20 5.63 -25.78 6.39
CA GLN A 20 5.69 -27.23 6.24
C GLN A 20 4.39 -27.81 5.65
N ARG A 21 3.24 -27.40 6.17
CA ARG A 21 1.94 -27.92 5.72
C ARG A 21 1.57 -27.47 4.31
N CYS A 22 1.99 -26.27 3.89
CA CYS A 22 1.85 -25.85 2.50
C CYS A 22 2.56 -26.81 1.53
N GLN A 23 3.79 -27.22 1.88
CA GLN A 23 4.53 -28.19 1.07
C GLN A 23 3.88 -29.57 1.10
N GLU A 24 3.47 -30.06 2.28
CA GLU A 24 2.90 -31.41 2.42
C GLU A 24 1.52 -31.55 1.77
N CYS A 25 0.66 -30.54 1.89
CA CYS A 25 -0.72 -30.62 1.43
C CYS A 25 -0.92 -30.12 0.00
N PHE A 26 -0.11 -29.16 -0.45
CA PHE A 26 -0.29 -28.51 -1.75
C PHE A 26 0.93 -28.65 -2.67
N GLY A 27 2.03 -29.24 -2.19
CA GLY A 27 3.29 -29.29 -2.96
C GLY A 27 3.97 -27.92 -3.11
N VAL A 28 3.48 -26.88 -2.44
CA VAL A 28 3.94 -25.50 -2.59
C VAL A 28 4.92 -25.13 -1.50
N THR A 29 6.10 -24.67 -1.89
CA THR A 29 7.04 -24.02 -0.98
C THR A 29 6.54 -22.60 -0.70
N LEU A 30 6.04 -22.38 0.52
CA LEU A 30 5.58 -21.06 0.94
C LEU A 30 6.80 -20.15 1.22
N ASP A 31 7.12 -19.28 0.27
CA ASP A 31 8.17 -18.28 0.38
C ASP A 31 7.57 -16.86 0.32
N LEU A 32 7.49 -16.21 1.48
CA LEU A 32 6.85 -14.90 1.59
C LEU A 32 7.86 -13.79 1.27
N GLN A 33 7.57 -13.01 0.23
CA GLN A 33 8.37 -11.83 -0.13
C GLN A 33 8.04 -10.62 0.75
N PHE A 34 6.79 -10.50 1.21
CA PHE A 34 6.31 -9.34 1.99
C PHE A 34 5.54 -9.79 3.23
N GLY A 35 5.68 -9.04 4.32
CA GLY A 35 4.89 -9.22 5.54
C GLY A 35 4.39 -7.87 6.04
N SER A 36 3.09 -7.61 5.94
CA SER A 36 2.48 -6.44 6.61
C SER A 36 2.10 -6.79 8.04
N LEU A 37 2.58 -6.00 8.99
CA LEU A 37 2.46 -6.26 10.42
C LEU A 37 2.11 -5.02 11.23
N ASP A 38 1.58 -5.26 12.41
CA ASP A 38 1.56 -4.26 13.47
C ASP A 38 2.99 -4.00 13.94
N HIS A 39 3.20 -2.81 14.50
CA HIS A 39 4.42 -2.42 15.18
C HIS A 39 4.71 -3.32 16.41
N SER A 40 5.33 -4.48 16.15
CA SER A 40 5.53 -5.58 17.11
C SER A 40 6.84 -6.30 16.83
N THR A 41 7.84 -6.07 17.70
CA THR A 41 9.17 -6.67 17.58
C THR A 41 9.12 -8.21 17.56
N SER A 42 8.20 -8.82 18.32
CA SER A 42 8.07 -10.28 18.36
C SER A 42 7.61 -10.84 17.01
N ASN A 43 6.66 -10.16 16.34
CA ASN A 43 6.19 -10.55 15.01
C ASN A 43 7.28 -10.33 13.95
N ALA A 44 7.96 -9.18 13.97
CA ALA A 44 9.05 -8.87 13.04
C ALA A 44 10.16 -9.92 13.11
N ASN A 45 10.64 -10.22 14.32
CA ASN A 45 11.69 -11.22 14.54
C ASN A 45 11.25 -12.61 14.07
N THR A 46 10.00 -12.98 14.31
CA THR A 46 9.47 -14.27 13.83
C THR A 46 9.44 -14.33 12.30
N PHE A 47 8.95 -13.29 11.62
CA PHE A 47 8.95 -13.26 10.16
C PHE A 47 10.36 -13.46 9.61
N GLN A 48 11.33 -12.68 10.09
CA GLN A 48 12.73 -12.77 9.68
C GLN A 48 13.38 -14.11 10.02
N THR A 49 12.94 -14.78 11.08
CA THR A 49 13.42 -16.12 11.45
C THR A 49 12.94 -17.19 10.46
N VAL A 50 11.72 -17.08 9.94
CA VAL A 50 11.12 -18.12 9.07
C VAL A 50 11.36 -17.83 7.57
N TRP A 51 11.43 -16.55 7.20
CA TRP A 51 11.71 -16.04 5.87
C TRP A 51 12.76 -14.92 5.99
N SER A 52 14.04 -15.23 5.76
CA SER A 52 15.14 -14.27 5.98
C SER A 52 15.10 -13.08 5.02
N GLU A 53 14.61 -13.28 3.80
CA GLU A 53 14.55 -12.27 2.74
C GLU A 53 13.22 -11.47 2.74
N ILE A 54 12.36 -11.66 3.74
CA ILE A 54 11.06 -11.01 3.79
C ILE A 54 11.22 -9.49 3.98
N LYS A 55 10.53 -8.71 3.15
CA LYS A 55 10.38 -7.28 3.36
C LYS A 55 9.19 -7.01 4.28
N LEU A 56 9.47 -6.41 5.43
CA LEU A 56 8.45 -6.05 6.41
C LEU A 56 7.85 -4.69 6.07
N LEU A 57 6.52 -4.57 6.21
CA LEU A 57 5.75 -3.36 5.95
C LEU A 57 4.95 -2.98 7.20
N ASP A 58 5.36 -1.94 7.91
CA ASP A 58 4.67 -1.50 9.12
C ASP A 58 3.34 -0.84 8.76
N CYS A 59 2.27 -1.23 9.44
CA CYS A 59 0.91 -0.88 9.05
C CYS A 59 0.61 0.61 9.31
N TRP A 60 0.42 1.38 8.23
CA TRP A 60 0.10 2.81 8.31
C TRP A 60 -1.14 3.14 9.16
N PRO A 61 -2.29 2.43 9.02
CA PRO A 61 -3.43 2.62 9.92
C PRO A 61 -3.12 2.42 11.41
N HIS A 62 -2.16 1.54 11.75
CA HIS A 62 -1.72 1.35 13.14
C HIS A 62 -0.82 2.49 13.61
N LEU A 63 0.12 2.91 12.77
CA LEU A 63 0.94 4.09 13.01
C LEU A 63 0.07 5.32 13.23
N ASP A 64 -0.89 5.63 12.34
CA ASP A 64 -1.80 6.77 12.47
C ASP A 64 -2.54 6.77 13.83
N ARG A 65 -3.07 5.60 14.21
CA ARG A 65 -3.73 5.42 15.52
C ARG A 65 -2.76 5.65 16.67
N ASN A 66 -1.51 5.19 16.57
CA ASN A 66 -0.51 5.36 17.63
C ASN A 66 0.02 6.79 17.71
N ALA A 67 0.27 7.45 16.58
CA ALA A 67 0.61 8.86 16.47
C ALA A 67 -0.42 9.73 17.19
N ARG A 68 -1.72 9.42 17.03
CA ARG A 68 -2.81 10.10 17.75
C ARG A 68 -2.77 9.91 19.26
N LYS A 69 -2.34 8.75 19.75
CA LYS A 69 -2.19 8.49 21.20
C LYS A 69 -1.04 9.27 21.81
N LYS A 70 -0.10 9.73 20.99
CA LYS A 70 1.13 10.43 21.39
C LYS A 70 1.00 11.95 21.40
N LYS A 71 -0.23 12.47 21.28
CA LYS A 71 -0.53 13.91 21.40
C LYS A 71 0.01 14.56 22.67
N ALA A 72 0.16 13.80 23.75
CA ALA A 72 0.72 14.30 25.01
C ALA A 72 2.20 14.71 24.92
N LEU A 73 2.90 14.31 23.86
CA LEU A 73 4.27 14.75 23.57
C LEU A 73 4.30 16.10 22.82
N LEU A 74 3.14 16.62 22.42
CA LEU A 74 3.06 17.92 21.73
C LEU A 74 2.97 19.05 22.75
N ALA A 75 3.52 20.21 22.38
CA ALA A 75 3.36 21.43 23.17
C ALA A 75 1.86 21.80 23.31
N GLU A 76 1.09 21.60 22.24
CA GLU A 76 -0.36 21.78 22.22
C GLU A 76 -1.04 20.61 21.48
N CYS A 77 -1.95 19.92 22.16
CA CYS A 77 -2.67 18.76 21.60
C CYS A 77 -3.40 19.03 20.28
N ASP A 78 -3.87 20.28 20.06
CA ASP A 78 -4.62 20.67 18.86
C ASP A 78 -3.74 20.76 17.61
N ARG A 79 -2.42 20.95 17.78
CA ARG A 79 -1.46 20.93 16.68
C ARG A 79 -1.42 19.59 15.96
N TYR A 80 -1.85 18.51 16.61
CA TYR A 80 -1.92 17.22 15.94
C TYR A 80 -2.81 17.25 14.69
N ASN A 81 -4.03 17.80 14.79
CA ASN A 81 -4.97 17.77 13.67
C ASN A 81 -4.56 18.76 12.57
N ASN A 82 -3.95 19.89 12.94
CA ASN A 82 -3.67 20.99 12.02
C ASN A 82 -2.27 20.93 11.39
N ILE A 83 -1.31 20.28 12.06
CA ILE A 83 0.10 20.26 11.64
C ILE A 83 0.57 18.81 11.46
N ILE A 84 0.54 18.01 12.53
CA ILE A 84 1.20 16.69 12.54
C ILE A 84 0.51 15.71 11.60
N LYS A 85 -0.81 15.53 11.71
CA LYS A 85 -1.58 14.56 10.93
C LYS A 85 -1.50 14.81 9.42
N PRO A 86 -1.71 16.04 8.90
CA PRO A 86 -1.51 16.32 7.48
C PRO A 86 -0.09 16.00 6.99
N GLN A 87 0.92 16.27 7.81
CA GLN A 87 2.32 16.03 7.43
C GLN A 87 2.68 14.54 7.49
N LEU A 88 2.13 13.77 8.44
CA LEU A 88 2.20 12.30 8.41
C LEU A 88 1.47 11.72 7.18
N ASP A 89 0.35 12.31 6.75
CA ASP A 89 -0.33 11.92 5.51
C ASP A 89 0.53 12.20 4.27
N TYR A 90 1.36 13.24 4.29
CA TYR A 90 2.32 13.49 3.21
C TYR A 90 3.37 12.40 3.15
N LEU A 91 3.94 12.02 4.29
CA LEU A 91 4.92 10.96 4.37
C LEU A 91 4.36 9.60 3.90
N SER A 92 3.14 9.24 4.31
CA SER A 92 2.51 7.98 3.86
C SER A 92 2.27 7.94 2.35
N GLN A 93 2.16 9.11 1.72
CA GLN A 93 2.03 9.28 0.27
C GLN A 93 3.36 9.37 -0.47
N SER A 94 4.50 9.16 0.18
CA SER A 94 5.79 9.12 -0.53
C SER A 94 5.78 8.04 -1.64
N ARG A 95 6.51 8.32 -2.73
CA ARG A 95 6.53 7.55 -3.97
C ARG A 95 7.80 6.72 -4.17
N SER A 96 8.78 6.89 -3.28
CA SER A 96 10.02 6.10 -3.20
C SER A 96 10.60 6.18 -1.78
N LYS A 97 11.51 5.26 -1.44
CA LYS A 97 12.25 5.30 -0.16
C LYS A 97 13.05 6.60 -0.01
N GLN A 98 13.74 7.03 -1.06
CA GLN A 98 14.57 8.24 -1.03
C GLN A 98 13.71 9.50 -0.87
N GLN A 99 12.55 9.56 -1.53
CA GLN A 99 11.60 10.66 -1.33
C GLN A 99 11.08 10.67 0.11
N PHE A 100 10.72 9.50 0.64
CA PHE A 100 10.24 9.34 2.01
C PHE A 100 11.27 9.83 3.04
N GLU A 101 12.53 9.42 2.90
CA GLU A 101 13.63 9.83 3.79
C GLU A 101 13.84 11.35 3.75
N ALA A 102 13.90 11.94 2.55
CA ALA A 102 14.10 13.37 2.38
C ALA A 102 12.93 14.20 2.95
N LEU A 103 11.69 13.78 2.71
CA LEU A 103 10.51 14.43 3.26
C LEU A 103 10.42 14.25 4.77
N SER A 104 10.81 13.08 5.30
CA SER A 104 10.84 12.81 6.73
C SER A 104 11.80 13.76 7.43
N ALA A 105 13.03 13.92 6.91
CA ALA A 105 14.01 14.85 7.45
C ALA A 105 13.51 16.30 7.44
N LEU A 106 12.92 16.75 6.32
CA LEU A 106 12.35 18.10 6.22
C LEU A 106 11.23 18.33 7.26
N ILE A 107 10.34 17.36 7.41
CA ILE A 107 9.17 17.47 8.31
C ILE A 107 9.60 17.41 9.78
N THR A 108 10.47 16.48 10.17
CA THR A 108 10.92 16.37 11.57
C THR A 108 11.78 17.55 11.99
N GLN A 109 12.63 18.09 11.10
CA GLN A 109 13.35 19.33 11.35
C GLN A 109 12.38 20.50 11.56
N ASN A 110 11.38 20.65 10.69
CA ASN A 110 10.37 21.71 10.85
C ASN A 110 9.60 21.56 12.17
N TRP A 111 9.28 20.35 12.62
CA TRP A 111 8.66 20.13 13.93
C TRP A 111 9.55 20.55 15.08
N ASP A 112 10.83 20.23 15.04
CA ASP A 112 11.80 20.65 16.06
C ASP A 112 11.87 22.18 16.16
N GLU A 113 11.97 22.86 15.02
CA GLU A 113 11.97 24.33 14.92
C GLU A 113 10.65 24.96 15.42
N PHE A 114 9.52 24.26 15.29
CA PHE A 114 8.21 24.65 15.81
C PHE A 114 8.01 24.35 17.32
N GLY A 115 9.00 23.76 17.98
CA GLY A 115 8.96 23.39 19.39
C GLY A 115 8.31 22.03 19.68
N GLU A 116 8.17 21.17 18.69
CA GLU A 116 7.60 19.81 18.79
C GLU A 116 8.68 18.72 18.77
N GLY A 117 9.90 19.04 19.23
CA GLY A 117 11.07 18.16 19.19
C GLY A 117 10.88 16.82 19.90
N GLU A 118 10.11 16.78 21.00
CA GLU A 118 9.82 15.51 21.71
C GLU A 118 8.98 14.56 20.84
N TYR A 119 7.99 15.10 20.12
CA TYR A 119 7.18 14.31 19.19
C TYR A 119 7.99 13.87 17.98
N ALA A 120 8.85 14.76 17.45
CA ALA A 120 9.75 14.44 16.34
C ALA A 120 10.72 13.31 16.72
N ALA A 121 11.35 13.38 17.89
CA ALA A 121 12.25 12.35 18.40
C ALA A 121 11.55 11.00 18.63
N TRP A 122 10.29 11.02 19.10
CA TRP A 122 9.47 9.83 19.22
C TRP A 122 9.20 9.19 17.85
N LEU A 123 8.80 9.98 16.85
CA LEU A 123 8.55 9.45 15.50
C LEU A 123 9.83 8.86 14.91
N ASP A 124 10.96 9.55 15.07
CA ASP A 124 12.27 9.12 14.57
C ASP A 124 12.67 7.76 15.15
N THR A 125 12.62 7.65 16.48
CA THR A 125 13.04 6.46 17.22
C THR A 125 12.13 5.26 16.96
N GLU A 126 10.83 5.47 16.81
CA GLU A 126 9.85 4.38 16.75
C GLU A 126 9.49 4.01 15.31
N TYR A 127 9.33 4.98 14.41
CA TYR A 127 8.74 4.75 13.08
C TYR A 127 9.58 5.22 11.90
N LEU A 128 10.71 5.91 12.09
CA LEU A 128 11.63 6.23 10.99
C LEU A 128 12.94 5.42 11.05
N THR A 129 13.03 4.49 12.00
CA THR A 129 14.17 3.57 12.15
C THR A 129 13.88 2.21 11.50
N GLU A 130 14.95 1.45 11.21
CA GLU A 130 14.83 0.07 10.75
C GLU A 130 14.36 -0.85 11.90
N PRO A 131 13.47 -1.82 11.66
CA PRO A 131 12.82 -2.17 10.39
C PRO A 131 11.44 -1.48 10.17
N TRP A 132 11.14 -0.41 10.91
CA TRP A 132 9.78 0.14 11.05
C TRP A 132 9.42 1.22 10.05
N HIS A 133 10.41 1.87 9.43
CA HIS A 133 10.21 2.92 8.44
C HIS A 133 9.35 2.57 7.19
N PRO A 134 9.15 1.30 6.76
CA PRO A 134 8.37 0.96 5.57
C PRO A 134 6.83 1.03 5.76
N TRP A 135 6.27 2.22 5.99
CA TRP A 135 4.82 2.43 6.16
C TRP A 135 4.17 3.35 5.10
N PHE A 136 4.92 3.81 4.10
CA PHE A 136 4.37 4.58 2.98
C PHE A 136 3.81 3.68 1.87
N TYR A 137 2.84 4.17 1.07
CA TYR A 137 2.07 3.35 0.13
C TYR A 137 2.91 2.58 -0.88
N THR A 138 4.04 3.13 -1.33
CA THR A 138 4.93 2.48 -2.30
C THR A 138 6.08 1.74 -1.64
N ALA A 139 6.06 1.52 -0.32
CA ALA A 139 7.18 0.94 0.41
C ALA A 139 7.55 -0.48 -0.03
N SER A 140 6.61 -1.24 -0.60
CA SER A 140 6.87 -2.58 -1.14
C SER A 140 7.62 -2.55 -2.48
N ASP A 141 7.53 -1.46 -3.24
CA ASP A 141 7.87 -1.35 -4.66
C ASP A 141 7.05 -2.29 -5.59
N VAL A 142 5.97 -2.90 -5.07
CA VAL A 142 5.10 -3.82 -5.81
C VAL A 142 3.66 -3.29 -5.82
N PRO A 143 3.04 -3.08 -7.00
CA PRO A 143 1.65 -2.65 -7.10
C PRO A 143 0.70 -3.57 -6.33
N GLY A 144 -0.24 -2.99 -5.57
CA GLY A 144 -1.23 -3.73 -4.79
C GLY A 144 -0.74 -4.23 -3.43
N ILE A 145 0.57 -4.27 -3.18
CA ILE A 145 1.13 -4.64 -1.88
C ILE A 145 1.39 -3.37 -1.06
N ILE A 146 0.46 -3.05 -0.15
CA ILE A 146 0.51 -1.81 0.66
C ILE A 146 0.64 -2.12 2.16
N PRO A 147 1.20 -1.19 2.96
CA PRO A 147 1.28 -1.30 4.42
C PRO A 147 -0.09 -1.10 5.09
N ASN A 148 -1.04 -2.00 4.82
CA ASN A 148 -2.41 -1.92 5.33
C ASN A 148 -2.95 -3.31 5.66
N GLN A 149 -3.22 -3.55 6.94
CA GLN A 149 -3.79 -4.80 7.42
C GLN A 149 -5.31 -4.76 7.58
N ASN A 150 -5.98 -3.61 7.36
CA ASN A 150 -7.42 -3.49 7.55
C ASN A 150 -8.24 -4.58 6.81
N PRO A 151 -7.89 -5.00 5.58
CA PRO A 151 -8.61 -6.11 4.92
C PRO A 151 -8.52 -7.42 5.72
N ILE A 152 -7.32 -7.74 6.23
CA ILE A 152 -7.06 -8.92 7.04
C ILE A 152 -7.76 -8.82 8.40
N GLU A 153 -7.70 -7.64 9.04
CA GLU A 153 -8.40 -7.38 10.30
C GLU A 153 -9.91 -7.50 10.17
N SER A 154 -10.47 -7.00 9.06
CA SER A 154 -11.89 -7.10 8.74
C SER A 154 -12.30 -8.56 8.54
N HIS A 155 -11.53 -9.34 7.79
CA HIS A 155 -11.80 -10.76 7.62
C HIS A 155 -11.69 -11.52 8.96
N HIS A 156 -10.67 -11.23 9.77
CA HIS A 156 -10.55 -11.78 11.12
C HIS A 156 -11.72 -11.37 12.03
N HIS A 157 -12.25 -10.16 11.87
CA HIS A 157 -13.44 -9.70 12.58
C HIS A 157 -14.66 -10.53 12.17
N SER A 158 -14.89 -10.76 10.88
CA SER A 158 -15.96 -11.65 10.38
C SER A 158 -15.84 -13.06 10.97
N ILE A 159 -14.64 -13.65 10.94
CA ILE A 159 -14.39 -14.95 11.58
C ILE A 159 -14.76 -14.92 13.06
N LYS A 160 -14.33 -13.88 13.79
CA LYS A 160 -14.65 -13.72 15.21
C LYS A 160 -16.16 -13.61 15.41
N THR A 161 -16.88 -12.76 14.69
CA THR A 161 -18.34 -12.62 14.85
C THR A 161 -19.09 -13.91 14.55
N THR A 162 -18.63 -14.69 13.58
CA THR A 162 -19.24 -15.97 13.18
C THR A 162 -18.97 -17.08 14.18
N THR A 163 -17.81 -17.08 14.85
CA THR A 163 -17.36 -18.19 15.70
C THR A 163 -17.45 -17.93 17.21
N VAL A 164 -17.48 -16.66 17.62
CA VAL A 164 -17.34 -16.23 19.02
C VAL A 164 -18.71 -16.18 19.71
N ASN A 165 -19.36 -17.34 19.81
CA ASN A 165 -20.29 -17.58 20.93
C ASN A 165 -19.56 -18.19 22.13
N GLN A 166 -18.30 -18.63 21.99
CA GLN A 166 -17.50 -19.21 23.08
C GLN A 166 -16.01 -18.82 22.94
N LEU A 167 -15.58 -17.78 23.66
CA LEU A 167 -14.17 -17.33 23.75
C LEU A 167 -13.21 -18.38 24.37
N ARG A 168 -13.74 -19.49 24.88
CA ARG A 168 -13.00 -20.61 25.49
C ARG A 168 -13.60 -21.93 25.03
N ALA A 169 -13.06 -22.48 23.94
CA ALA A 169 -13.44 -23.78 23.41
C ALA A 169 -12.29 -24.79 23.64
N SER A 170 -12.63 -26.06 23.90
CA SER A 170 -11.63 -27.13 23.90
C SER A 170 -11.07 -27.32 22.49
N THR A 171 -9.83 -27.81 22.36
CA THR A 171 -9.24 -28.10 21.04
C THR A 171 -10.13 -29.02 20.20
N GLY A 172 -10.77 -30.01 20.82
CA GLY A 172 -11.73 -30.88 20.14
C GLY A 172 -12.94 -30.10 19.59
N HIS A 173 -13.47 -29.13 20.34
CA HIS A 173 -14.55 -28.27 19.86
C HIS A 173 -14.09 -27.36 18.71
N VAL A 174 -12.88 -26.80 18.79
CA VAL A 174 -12.31 -25.98 17.71
C VAL A 174 -12.22 -26.79 16.41
N LEU A 175 -11.68 -28.00 16.47
CA LEU A 175 -11.50 -28.85 15.30
C LEU A 175 -12.84 -29.36 14.74
N ALA A 176 -13.75 -29.81 15.60
CA ALA A 176 -14.99 -30.46 15.17
C ALA A 176 -16.13 -29.49 14.81
N SER A 177 -16.10 -28.25 15.30
CA SER A 177 -17.22 -27.30 15.16
C SER A 177 -16.75 -25.96 14.63
N THR A 178 -15.70 -25.37 15.19
CA THR A 178 -15.28 -24.00 14.82
C THR A 178 -14.66 -23.93 13.43
N LEU A 179 -13.68 -24.77 13.11
CA LEU A 179 -13.04 -24.78 11.79
C LEU A 179 -14.03 -25.10 10.66
N PRO A 180 -14.91 -26.12 10.75
CA PRO A 180 -15.92 -26.35 9.72
C PRO A 180 -16.84 -25.15 9.47
N LYS A 181 -17.25 -24.43 10.52
CA LYS A 181 -18.08 -23.21 10.36
C LYS A 181 -17.34 -22.10 9.63
N ILE A 182 -16.07 -21.87 9.97
CA ILE A 182 -15.23 -20.90 9.25
C ILE A 182 -15.14 -21.29 7.77
N LEU A 183 -14.87 -22.56 7.47
CA LEU A 183 -14.75 -23.03 6.08
C LEU A 183 -16.05 -22.87 5.29
N VAL A 184 -17.20 -23.17 5.89
CA VAL A 184 -18.51 -22.96 5.25
C VAL A 184 -18.75 -21.48 4.96
N GLU A 185 -18.45 -20.60 5.91
CA GLU A 185 -18.67 -19.17 5.77
C GLU A 185 -17.73 -18.54 4.76
N CYS A 186 -16.45 -18.94 4.76
CA CYS A 186 -15.52 -18.60 3.69
C CYS A 186 -16.06 -19.09 2.32
N ALA A 187 -16.57 -20.32 2.22
CA ALA A 187 -17.13 -20.83 0.97
C ALA A 187 -18.39 -20.07 0.52
N MET A 188 -19.21 -19.58 1.46
CA MET A 188 -20.39 -18.77 1.16
C MET A 188 -20.03 -17.34 0.73
N GLU A 189 -18.98 -16.74 1.30
CA GLU A 189 -18.47 -15.41 0.88
C GLU A 189 -17.71 -15.46 -0.45
N ILE A 190 -16.95 -16.52 -0.72
CA ILE A 190 -16.07 -16.63 -1.90
C ILE A 190 -16.86 -16.95 -3.18
N GLY A 191 -18.10 -17.44 -3.07
CA GLY A 191 -18.87 -17.88 -4.22
C GLY A 191 -18.26 -19.12 -4.90
N SER A 192 -18.79 -19.51 -6.06
CA SER A 192 -18.29 -20.64 -6.85
C SER A 192 -17.16 -20.26 -7.82
N GLU A 193 -16.85 -18.97 -7.94
CA GLU A 193 -15.80 -18.48 -8.83
C GLU A 193 -14.43 -18.65 -8.17
N SER A 194 -13.41 -18.94 -8.97
CA SER A 194 -12.05 -18.95 -8.48
C SER A 194 -11.66 -17.56 -7.99
N ILE A 195 -10.97 -17.49 -6.84
CA ILE A 195 -10.41 -16.22 -6.37
C ILE A 195 -9.40 -15.74 -7.40
N GLN A 196 -9.71 -14.63 -8.07
CA GLN A 196 -8.81 -13.95 -8.99
C GLN A 196 -8.18 -12.74 -8.31
N HIS A 197 -6.99 -12.35 -8.77
CA HIS A 197 -6.31 -11.13 -8.35
C HIS A 197 -6.87 -9.87 -9.05
N PHE A 198 -7.93 -10.03 -9.84
CA PHE A 198 -8.61 -8.98 -10.60
C PHE A 198 -10.13 -9.20 -10.58
N ALA A 199 -10.88 -8.16 -10.93
CA ALA A 199 -12.33 -8.26 -11.15
C ALA A 199 -12.61 -8.09 -12.65
N ALA A 200 -13.36 -9.03 -13.24
CA ALA A 200 -13.85 -8.94 -14.63
C ALA A 200 -15.11 -8.06 -14.77
N GLY A 201 -15.57 -7.50 -13.64
CA GLY A 201 -16.74 -6.62 -13.58
C GLY A 201 -16.55 -5.36 -14.42
N PRO A 202 -17.65 -4.70 -14.81
CA PRO A 202 -17.59 -3.63 -15.77
C PRO A 202 -16.82 -2.42 -15.24
N VAL A 203 -16.02 -1.79 -16.09
CA VAL A 203 -15.45 -0.47 -15.80
C VAL A 203 -16.63 0.50 -15.69
N SER A 204 -16.85 1.05 -14.50
CA SER A 204 -17.96 1.98 -14.29
C SER A 204 -17.80 3.23 -15.16
N ALA A 205 -18.91 3.84 -15.56
CA ALA A 205 -18.89 5.10 -16.30
C ALA A 205 -18.05 6.17 -15.56
N GLU A 206 -18.12 6.20 -14.22
CA GLU A 206 -17.32 7.10 -13.39
C GLU A 206 -15.80 6.88 -13.55
N VAL A 207 -15.35 5.63 -13.64
CA VAL A 207 -13.93 5.31 -13.85
C VAL A 207 -13.50 5.73 -15.26
N LEU A 208 -14.35 5.49 -16.27
CA LEU A 208 -14.08 5.91 -17.64
C LEU A 208 -14.00 7.44 -17.76
N GLU A 209 -14.96 8.17 -17.19
CA GLU A 209 -14.96 9.64 -17.14
C GLU A 209 -13.72 10.19 -16.44
N ALA A 210 -13.31 9.58 -15.32
CA ALA A 210 -12.07 9.95 -14.64
C ALA A 210 -10.84 9.69 -15.53
N GLY A 211 -10.81 8.58 -16.26
CA GLY A 211 -9.75 8.26 -17.21
C GLY A 211 -9.65 9.29 -18.36
N VAL A 212 -10.79 9.62 -18.98
CA VAL A 212 -10.85 10.65 -20.04
C VAL A 212 -10.38 12.00 -19.51
N LEU A 213 -10.84 12.40 -18.32
CA LEU A 213 -10.45 13.66 -17.69
C LEU A 213 -8.94 13.73 -17.40
N LEU A 214 -8.34 12.63 -16.94
CA LEU A 214 -6.90 12.53 -16.70
C LEU A 214 -6.09 12.64 -17.99
N CYS A 215 -6.64 12.19 -19.12
CA CYS A 215 -6.00 12.26 -20.44
C CYS A 215 -6.09 13.64 -21.11
N ASN A 216 -6.75 14.63 -20.51
CA ASN A 216 -6.72 16.00 -21.02
C ASN A 216 -5.32 16.60 -20.96
N ASP A 217 -4.96 17.47 -21.92
CA ASP A 217 -3.62 18.08 -22.07
C ASP A 217 -3.11 18.85 -20.84
N ASP A 218 -4.02 19.31 -19.98
CA ASP A 218 -3.67 19.98 -18.74
C ASP A 218 -3.41 19.01 -17.58
N ASN A 219 -3.91 17.77 -17.66
CA ASN A 219 -3.84 16.77 -16.60
C ASN A 219 -2.77 15.72 -16.78
N HIS A 220 -2.12 15.67 -17.95
CA HIS A 220 -1.02 14.77 -18.21
C HIS A 220 0.15 15.45 -18.92
N PHE A 221 1.34 14.90 -18.76
CA PHE A 221 2.53 15.33 -19.47
C PHE A 221 3.38 14.11 -19.88
N PRO A 222 3.60 13.88 -21.18
CA PRO A 222 4.53 12.86 -21.63
C PRO A 222 5.96 13.35 -21.51
N THR A 223 6.86 12.49 -21.04
CA THR A 223 8.29 12.77 -21.11
C THR A 223 8.66 12.77 -22.59
N HIS A 224 9.04 13.95 -23.12
CA HIS A 224 9.35 14.23 -24.53
C HIS A 224 8.15 14.46 -25.47
N LYS A 225 7.57 15.68 -25.40
CA LYS A 225 6.47 16.18 -26.26
C LYS A 225 6.69 16.07 -27.79
N CYS A 226 7.91 15.84 -28.27
CA CYS A 226 8.23 15.88 -29.71
C CYS A 226 8.54 14.50 -30.34
N ARG A 227 8.27 13.39 -29.65
CA ARG A 227 8.45 12.04 -30.21
C ARG A 227 7.11 11.43 -30.59
N ALA A 228 7.11 10.54 -31.58
CA ALA A 228 5.96 9.69 -31.89
C ALA A 228 5.51 8.96 -30.61
N ILE A 229 4.20 8.81 -30.40
CA ILE A 229 3.59 8.24 -29.19
C ILE A 229 4.27 6.92 -28.78
N ARG A 230 4.61 6.08 -29.77
CA ARG A 230 5.35 4.81 -29.61
C ARG A 230 6.67 4.91 -28.80
N ASN A 231 7.28 6.09 -28.73
CA ASN A 231 8.57 6.32 -28.09
C ASN A 231 8.45 6.97 -26.70
N ILE A 232 7.24 7.24 -26.21
CA ILE A 232 7.03 7.79 -24.86
C ILE A 232 7.07 6.63 -23.87
N GLN A 233 7.97 6.68 -22.89
CA GLN A 233 8.10 5.63 -21.87
C GLN A 233 7.47 6.02 -20.53
N THR A 234 7.28 7.32 -20.29
CA THR A 234 6.82 7.80 -18.99
C THR A 234 5.83 8.93 -19.17
N TYR A 235 4.73 8.85 -18.43
CA TYR A 235 3.71 9.87 -18.30
C TYR A 235 3.63 10.35 -16.85
N TYR A 236 3.31 11.62 -16.69
CA TYR A 236 2.98 12.21 -15.39
C TYR A 236 1.54 12.67 -15.43
N PHE A 237 0.77 12.31 -14.41
CA PHE A 237 -0.63 12.69 -14.25
C PHE A 237 -0.83 13.50 -12.97
N ASN A 238 -1.79 14.41 -12.95
CA ASN A 238 -2.20 15.05 -11.70
C ASN A 238 -2.75 14.03 -10.70
N GLN A 239 -2.41 14.21 -9.42
CA GLN A 239 -3.13 13.59 -8.31
C GLN A 239 -4.54 14.19 -8.24
N ARG A 240 -5.52 13.39 -7.78
CA ARG A 240 -6.96 13.73 -7.70
C ARG A 240 -7.28 15.17 -7.30
N TYR A 241 -6.63 15.69 -6.26
CA TYR A 241 -6.85 17.03 -5.71
C TYR A 241 -6.45 18.15 -6.70
N TYR A 242 -5.50 17.89 -7.59
CA TYR A 242 -4.95 18.86 -8.53
C TYR A 242 -5.43 18.67 -9.98
N ILE A 243 -6.38 17.75 -10.23
CA ILE A 243 -6.96 17.55 -11.55
C ILE A 243 -7.65 18.84 -12.01
N VAL A 244 -7.26 19.34 -13.18
CA VAL A 244 -7.87 20.47 -13.87
C VAL A 244 -9.24 20.04 -14.40
N ARG A 245 -10.28 20.70 -13.89
CA ARG A 245 -11.69 20.58 -14.28
C ARG A 245 -12.44 21.81 -13.79
N ASP A 246 -13.60 22.09 -14.39
CA ASP A 246 -14.32 23.36 -14.22
C ASP A 246 -14.73 23.67 -12.77
N ASP A 247 -14.99 22.64 -11.95
CA ASP A 247 -15.38 22.75 -10.55
C ASP A 247 -14.20 22.73 -9.56
N ASN A 248 -12.96 22.55 -10.02
CA ASN A 248 -11.80 22.41 -9.13
C ASN A 248 -10.93 23.66 -9.10
N VAL A 249 -11.07 24.44 -8.03
CA VAL A 249 -10.23 25.63 -7.76
C VAL A 249 -8.75 25.32 -7.53
N HIS A 250 -8.42 24.06 -7.23
CA HIS A 250 -7.05 23.59 -7.02
C HIS A 250 -6.45 22.95 -8.28
N GLY A 251 -7.14 22.99 -9.42
CA GLY A 251 -6.65 22.44 -10.68
C GLY A 251 -5.29 23.04 -11.07
N LEU A 252 -4.32 22.19 -11.38
CA LEU A 252 -2.98 22.63 -11.75
C LEU A 252 -2.49 21.92 -13.00
N LYS A 253 -2.15 22.69 -14.03
CA LYS A 253 -1.59 22.13 -15.26
C LYS A 253 -0.31 21.35 -15.00
N VAL A 254 -0.20 20.13 -15.55
CA VAL A 254 1.04 19.36 -15.57
C VAL A 254 1.99 19.96 -16.60
N ASN A 255 3.20 20.32 -16.18
CA ASN A 255 4.20 20.96 -17.03
C ASN A 255 5.61 20.46 -16.73
N ALA A 256 6.54 20.74 -17.65
CA ALA A 256 7.92 20.25 -17.58
C ALA A 256 8.66 20.63 -16.29
N SER A 257 8.36 21.80 -15.72
CA SER A 257 8.98 22.25 -14.47
C SER A 257 8.49 21.43 -13.28
N ARG A 258 7.16 21.23 -13.17
CA ARG A 258 6.56 20.38 -12.12
C ARG A 258 7.05 18.94 -12.22
N THR A 259 7.07 18.36 -13.43
CA THR A 259 7.55 16.98 -13.62
C THR A 259 9.02 16.84 -13.25
N LYS A 260 9.87 17.84 -13.59
CA LYS A 260 11.30 17.82 -13.21
C LYS A 260 11.48 17.87 -11.69
N THR A 261 10.78 18.77 -11.00
CA THR A 261 10.85 18.86 -9.53
C THR A 261 10.35 17.57 -8.86
N TYR A 262 9.23 17.04 -9.31
CA TYR A 262 8.70 15.76 -8.82
C TYR A 262 9.70 14.62 -9.06
N GLU A 263 10.24 14.48 -10.27
CA GLU A 263 11.18 13.41 -10.62
C GLU A 263 12.47 13.48 -9.78
N SER A 264 13.03 14.68 -9.57
CA SER A 264 14.19 14.87 -8.68
C SER A 264 13.90 14.44 -7.24
N SER A 265 12.68 14.69 -6.75
CA SER A 265 12.31 14.28 -5.40
C SER A 265 12.19 12.77 -5.23
N LEU A 266 11.92 12.01 -6.30
CA LEU A 266 11.92 10.54 -6.25
C LEU A 266 13.31 9.96 -5.93
N SER A 267 14.38 10.70 -6.22
CA SER A 267 15.75 10.36 -5.81
C SER A 267 16.17 11.05 -4.50
N GLY A 268 15.23 11.61 -3.74
CA GLY A 268 15.48 12.30 -2.47
C GLY A 268 15.99 13.74 -2.60
N SER A 269 16.03 14.31 -3.81
CA SER A 269 16.47 15.69 -4.02
C SER A 269 15.29 16.65 -3.95
N LEU A 270 15.20 17.39 -2.85
CA LEU A 270 14.29 18.52 -2.67
C LEU A 270 14.98 19.82 -3.14
N LYS A 271 14.20 20.89 -3.29
CA LYS A 271 14.77 22.22 -3.56
C LYS A 271 15.56 22.76 -2.37
N ASP A 272 16.49 23.66 -2.64
CA ASP A 272 17.18 24.43 -1.60
C ASP A 272 16.15 25.28 -0.82
N ASP A 273 16.39 25.44 0.49
CA ASP A 273 15.54 26.20 1.41
C ASP A 273 14.05 25.82 1.34
N GLU A 274 13.78 24.52 1.16
CA GLU A 274 12.41 24.01 1.07
C GLU A 274 11.66 24.11 2.40
N ILE A 275 10.34 24.29 2.31
CA ILE A 275 9.43 24.36 3.45
C ILE A 275 8.30 23.33 3.33
N VAL A 276 7.73 22.91 4.46
CA VAL A 276 6.76 21.82 4.52
C VAL A 276 5.46 22.13 3.78
N GLU A 277 5.04 23.40 3.73
CA GLU A 277 3.83 23.86 3.05
C GLU A 277 3.85 23.55 1.55
N ASN A 278 5.04 23.43 0.95
CA ASN A 278 5.18 23.12 -0.46
C ASN A 278 5.13 21.63 -0.78
N VAL A 279 5.21 20.74 0.22
CA VAL A 279 5.41 19.30 0.02
C VAL A 279 4.31 18.68 -0.83
N GLN A 280 3.05 18.92 -0.46
CA GLN A 280 1.90 18.38 -1.16
C GLN A 280 1.90 18.80 -2.65
N LEU A 281 2.17 20.08 -2.89
CA LEU A 281 2.15 20.68 -4.21
C LEU A 281 3.35 20.27 -5.08
N ARG A 282 4.56 20.26 -4.54
CA ARG A 282 5.78 20.06 -5.35
C ARG A 282 6.14 18.59 -5.54
N TYR A 283 5.86 17.76 -4.55
CA TYR A 283 6.41 16.40 -4.48
C TYR A 283 5.35 15.30 -4.48
N LEU A 284 4.10 15.62 -4.12
CA LEU A 284 3.01 14.63 -4.02
C LEU A 284 1.85 14.88 -4.99
N SER A 285 1.88 15.99 -5.76
CA SER A 285 0.80 16.41 -6.65
C SER A 285 0.72 15.65 -7.97
N LEU A 286 1.66 14.75 -8.23
CA LEU A 286 1.75 13.97 -9.47
C LEU A 286 1.79 12.46 -9.19
N HIS A 287 1.36 11.70 -10.19
CA HIS A 287 1.61 10.28 -10.35
C HIS A 287 2.51 10.06 -11.57
N LYS A 288 3.54 9.21 -11.42
CA LYS A 288 4.37 8.75 -12.53
C LYS A 288 3.88 7.39 -12.99
N VAL A 289 3.66 7.26 -14.29
CA VAL A 289 3.28 6.01 -14.94
C VAL A 289 4.34 5.68 -15.96
N THR A 290 4.97 4.51 -15.79
CA THR A 290 5.96 3.98 -16.73
C THR A 290 5.26 2.97 -17.64
N VAL A 291 5.45 3.11 -18.94
CA VAL A 291 5.02 2.15 -19.94
C VAL A 291 6.07 1.06 -20.02
N LEU A 292 5.75 -0.13 -19.52
CA LEU A 292 6.64 -1.29 -19.56
C LEU A 292 6.63 -1.94 -20.94
N ASP A 293 5.43 -2.18 -21.48
CA ASP A 293 5.23 -2.73 -22.82
C ASP A 293 4.07 -2.04 -23.57
N ARG A 294 4.07 -2.15 -24.89
CA ARG A 294 3.04 -1.63 -25.80
C ARG A 294 2.50 -2.77 -26.65
N LEU A 295 1.51 -3.47 -26.10
CA LEU A 295 0.82 -4.54 -26.80
C LEU A 295 -0.30 -3.98 -27.67
N PRO A 296 -0.48 -4.48 -28.90
CA PRO A 296 -1.73 -4.30 -29.64
C PRO A 296 -2.86 -4.86 -28.78
N TYR A 297 -3.84 -4.02 -28.48
CA TYR A 297 -4.97 -4.39 -27.64
C TYR A 297 -6.26 -4.03 -28.37
N GLU A 298 -7.10 -5.03 -28.61
CA GLU A 298 -8.44 -4.87 -29.15
C GLU A 298 -9.44 -5.18 -28.03
N HIS A 299 -10.33 -4.22 -27.75
CA HIS A 299 -11.44 -4.38 -26.83
C HIS A 299 -12.71 -3.89 -27.51
N ASP A 300 -13.79 -4.66 -27.38
CA ASP A 300 -15.11 -4.16 -27.77
C ASP A 300 -15.59 -3.15 -26.74
N TRP A 301 -15.32 -1.87 -27.00
CA TRP A 301 -15.76 -0.76 -26.14
C TRP A 301 -17.28 -0.62 -26.02
N ASN A 302 -18.08 -1.40 -26.77
CA ASN A 302 -19.52 -1.51 -26.58
C ASN A 302 -19.89 -2.57 -25.52
N SER A 303 -18.99 -3.49 -25.19
CA SER A 303 -19.12 -4.41 -24.07
C SER A 303 -18.66 -3.72 -22.79
N PRO A 304 -19.50 -3.68 -21.74
CA PRO A 304 -19.05 -3.18 -20.45
C PRO A 304 -18.14 -4.21 -19.74
N LEU A 305 -18.18 -5.48 -20.15
CA LEU A 305 -17.43 -6.57 -19.52
C LEU A 305 -16.10 -6.82 -20.23
N TRP A 306 -15.08 -7.08 -19.43
CA TRP A 306 -13.77 -7.49 -19.90
C TRP A 306 -13.70 -9.02 -19.85
N SER A 307 -13.34 -9.64 -20.96
CA SER A 307 -13.12 -11.09 -21.02
C SER A 307 -11.91 -11.48 -20.18
N LEU A 308 -11.90 -12.72 -19.68
CA LEU A 308 -10.75 -13.26 -18.95
C LEU A 308 -9.48 -13.26 -19.81
N GLU A 309 -9.61 -13.45 -21.13
CA GLU A 309 -8.49 -13.39 -22.07
C GLU A 309 -7.88 -11.98 -22.15
N GLU A 310 -8.72 -10.94 -22.28
CA GLU A 310 -8.27 -9.55 -22.28
C GLU A 310 -7.58 -9.17 -20.96
N ILE A 311 -8.14 -9.59 -19.83
CA ILE A 311 -7.55 -9.29 -18.52
C ILE A 311 -6.23 -10.03 -18.35
N ASN A 312 -6.18 -11.32 -18.71
CA ASN A 312 -4.95 -12.11 -18.63
C ASN A 312 -3.85 -11.55 -19.53
N THR A 313 -4.18 -11.08 -20.73
CA THR A 313 -3.21 -10.44 -21.65
C THR A 313 -2.55 -9.21 -21.02
N ILE A 314 -3.30 -8.46 -20.19
CA ILE A 314 -2.80 -7.28 -19.50
C ILE A 314 -2.06 -7.67 -18.21
N SER A 315 -2.57 -8.68 -17.47
CA SER A 315 -2.07 -9.05 -16.15
C SER A 315 -0.84 -9.96 -16.17
N SER A 316 -0.71 -10.89 -17.12
CA SER A 316 0.40 -11.86 -17.20
C SER A 316 1.76 -11.20 -17.36
N GLU A 317 1.80 -9.99 -17.92
CA GLU A 317 3.02 -9.18 -18.13
C GLU A 317 3.32 -8.28 -16.92
N HIS A 318 2.30 -7.87 -16.14
CA HIS A 318 2.45 -6.89 -15.04
C HIS A 318 2.61 -7.54 -13.67
N PHE A 319 1.97 -8.70 -13.47
CA PHE A 319 2.17 -9.56 -12.33
C PHE A 319 2.91 -10.77 -12.88
N GLY A 320 4.21 -10.85 -12.65
CA GLY A 320 4.97 -12.09 -12.85
C GLY A 320 4.46 -13.17 -11.90
N CYS A 321 3.25 -13.65 -12.12
CA CYS A 321 2.80 -14.95 -11.64
C CYS A 321 3.62 -15.94 -12.45
N TYR A 322 4.71 -16.42 -11.85
CA TYR A 322 5.34 -17.65 -12.27
C TYR A 322 4.23 -18.66 -12.56
N GLU A 323 4.11 -19.04 -13.83
CA GLU A 323 3.31 -20.19 -14.22
C GLU A 323 3.74 -21.32 -13.28
N LEU A 324 2.81 -21.79 -12.46
CA LEU A 324 2.94 -23.08 -11.80
C LEU A 324 2.94 -24.09 -12.94
N GLY A 325 4.13 -24.37 -13.45
CA GLY A 325 4.38 -25.40 -14.43
C GLY A 325 3.77 -26.68 -13.91
N THR A 326 2.69 -27.10 -14.54
CA THR A 326 2.21 -28.47 -14.47
C THR A 326 3.18 -29.33 -15.26
N GLU A 327 4.03 -30.06 -14.55
CA GLU A 327 4.48 -31.40 -14.97
C GLU A 327 4.21 -32.40 -13.85
#